data_AF-A0A5B8JDL2-F1
#
_entry.id   AF-A0A5B8JDL2-F1
#
_cell.length_a   1.000
_cell.length_b   1.000
_cell.length_c   1.000
_cell.angle_alpha   90.00
_cell.angle_beta   90.00
_cell.angle_gamma   90.00
#
_symmetry.space_group_name_H-M   'P 1'
#
loop_
_entity.id
_entity.type
_entity.pdbx_description
1 polymer ?
#
loop_
_entity_poly.entity_id
_entity_poly.type
_entity_poly.pdbx_seq_one_letter_code
_entity_poly.pdbx_strand_id
1 'polypeptide(L)'
;MTRDKAKPTALHLLLVWGAMTAAMPVLGYGLLMAGWVGGYGAAALVFGLGVPLILGLLVTTAEPVRAMLPILASRGGRLCWAVMVFVLGTLGAGAGVVFYFEGGDLGSAGTRIVLAGAPYAVAAALLVPGWRVRLGAVAVLAAGTVYGVLAAPA
;
A
#
# COMPACT_ATOMS: atom_id res chain seq x y z
N MET A 1 -12.80 1.05 -22.66
CA MET A 1 -12.16 2.15 -21.92
C MET A 1 -12.31 3.39 -22.79
N THR A 2 -12.92 4.49 -22.32
CA THR A 2 -12.55 5.79 -22.90
C THR A 2 -11.19 6.12 -22.29
N ARG A 3 -10.20 6.53 -23.10
CA ARG A 3 -8.81 6.76 -22.64
C ARG A 3 -8.73 7.68 -21.41
N ASP A 4 -9.75 8.49 -21.18
CA ASP A 4 -9.84 9.52 -20.15
C ASP A 4 -9.76 9.02 -18.71
N LYS A 5 -10.14 7.76 -18.43
CA LYS A 5 -10.14 7.20 -17.05
C LYS A 5 -8.88 6.39 -16.69
N ALA A 6 -8.02 6.11 -17.66
CA ALA A 6 -6.84 5.27 -17.48
C ALA A 6 -5.77 5.94 -16.64
N LYS A 7 -5.38 7.15 -17.09
CA LYS A 7 -4.32 7.95 -16.50
C LYS A 7 -4.55 8.29 -15.01
N PRO A 8 -5.72 8.80 -14.58
CA PRO A 8 -5.95 9.10 -13.17
C PRO A 8 -5.92 7.85 -12.29
N THR A 9 -6.40 6.72 -12.80
CA THR A 9 -6.35 5.45 -12.06
C THR A 9 -4.92 4.94 -11.92
N ALA A 10 -4.14 4.96 -12.98
CA ALA A 10 -2.73 4.56 -12.92
C ALA A 10 -1.93 5.45 -11.95
N LEU A 11 -2.15 6.78 -12.00
CA LEU A 11 -1.55 7.71 -11.06
C LEU A 11 -1.97 7.42 -9.62
N HIS A 12 -3.26 7.19 -9.37
CA HIS A 12 -3.76 6.84 -8.04
C HIS A 12 -3.07 5.60 -7.47
N LEU A 13 -2.98 4.52 -8.25
CA LEU A 13 -2.34 3.28 -7.82
C LEU A 13 -0.84 3.45 -7.60
N LEU A 14 -0.17 4.24 -8.44
CA LEU A 14 1.23 4.58 -8.26
C LEU A 14 1.45 5.39 -6.98
N LEU A 15 0.57 6.34 -6.67
CA LEU A 15 0.63 7.12 -5.43
C LEU A 15 0.41 6.25 -4.20
N VAL A 16 -0.57 5.34 -4.23
CA VAL A 16 -0.79 4.38 -3.13
C VAL A 16 0.44 3.48 -2.96
N TRP A 17 0.93 2.88 -4.04
CA TRP A 17 2.12 2.03 -4.00
C TRP A 17 3.32 2.79 -3.42
N GLY A 18 3.66 3.96 -3.97
CA GLY A 18 4.82 4.74 -3.54
C GLY A 18 4.70 5.22 -2.10
N ALA A 19 3.53 5.72 -1.70
CA ALA A 19 3.27 6.15 -0.32
C ALA A 19 3.46 5.01 0.67
N MET A 20 2.94 3.81 0.36
CA MET A 20 2.98 2.67 1.28
C MET A 20 4.34 1.97 1.28
N THR A 21 5.05 1.96 0.14
CA THR A 21 6.45 1.53 0.04
C THR A 21 7.37 2.35 0.95
N ALA A 22 7.11 3.65 1.10
CA ALA A 22 7.87 4.50 2.02
C ALA A 22 7.38 4.41 3.48
N ALA A 23 6.06 4.47 3.70
CA ALA A 23 5.51 4.59 5.04
C ALA A 23 5.61 3.30 5.86
N MET A 24 5.44 2.13 5.24
CA MET A 24 5.41 0.85 5.97
C MET A 24 6.76 0.47 6.60
N PRO A 25 7.90 0.58 5.89
CA PRO A 25 9.20 0.34 6.50
C PRO A 25 9.48 1.27 7.68
N VAL A 26 9.10 2.56 7.57
CA VAL A 26 9.27 3.53 8.65
C VAL A 26 8.42 3.18 9.87
N LEU A 27 7.16 2.78 9.65
CA LEU A 27 6.27 2.32 10.73
C LEU A 27 6.84 1.07 11.41
N GLY A 28 7.27 0.08 10.62
CA GLY A 28 7.84 -1.17 11.11
C GLY A 28 9.14 -0.93 11.91
N TYR A 29 10.01 -0.05 11.43
CA TYR A 29 11.21 0.35 12.16
C TYR A 29 10.87 1.07 13.46
N GLY A 30 9.91 2.00 13.45
CA GLY A 30 9.45 2.69 14.65
C GLY A 30 8.89 1.71 15.70
N LEU A 31 8.13 0.70 15.26
CA LEU A 31 7.63 -0.38 16.10
C LEU A 31 8.74 -1.22 16.71
N LEU A 32 9.74 -1.60 15.90
CA LEU A 32 10.93 -2.32 16.37
C LEU A 32 11.64 -1.52 17.47
N MET A 33 11.89 -0.23 17.23
CA MET A 33 12.57 0.65 18.19
C MET A 33 11.76 0.85 19.47
N ALA A 34 10.44 1.02 19.34
CA ALA A 34 9.53 1.11 20.47
C ALA A 34 9.58 -0.16 21.33
N GLY A 35 9.57 -1.34 20.71
CA GLY A 35 9.70 -2.62 21.40
C GLY A 35 11.08 -2.82 22.06
N TRP A 36 12.14 -2.29 21.46
CA TRP A 36 13.51 -2.46 21.94
C TRP A 36 13.83 -1.60 23.17
N VAL A 37 13.42 -0.32 23.19
CA VAL A 37 13.84 0.65 24.23
C VAL A 37 12.67 1.12 25.11
N GLY A 38 11.45 1.17 24.59
CA GLY A 38 10.36 1.95 25.19
C GLY A 38 9.13 1.16 25.69
N GLY A 39 9.08 -0.15 25.43
CA GLY A 39 7.98 -1.01 25.84
C GLY A 39 6.60 -0.60 25.27
N TYR A 40 5.53 -1.03 25.92
CA TYR A 40 4.15 -0.82 25.43
C TYR A 40 3.76 0.64 25.23
N GLY A 41 4.28 1.56 26.06
CA GLY A 41 3.98 2.99 25.95
C GLY A 41 4.52 3.61 24.66
N ALA A 42 5.74 3.26 24.26
CA ALA A 42 6.32 3.69 23.00
C ALA A 42 5.57 3.09 21.79
N ALA A 43 5.17 1.81 21.89
CA ALA A 43 4.40 1.16 20.82
C ALA A 43 3.03 1.83 20.64
N ALA A 44 2.36 2.20 21.74
CA ALA A 44 1.10 2.92 21.71
C ALA A 44 1.23 4.30 21.03
N LEU A 45 2.33 5.02 21.23
CA LEU A 45 2.59 6.28 20.52
C LEU A 45 2.81 6.06 19.02
N VAL A 46 3.59 5.04 18.65
CA VAL A 46 3.84 4.71 17.23
C VAL A 46 2.54 4.35 16.53
N PHE A 47 1.67 3.56 17.15
CA PHE A 47 0.35 3.27 16.57
C PHE A 47 -0.58 4.48 16.60
N GLY A 48 -0.64 5.18 17.73
CA GLY A 48 -1.53 6.32 17.96
C GLY A 48 -1.27 7.51 17.04
N LEU A 49 -0.03 7.67 16.57
CA LEU A 49 0.34 8.72 15.61
C LEU A 49 0.56 8.18 14.20
N GLY A 50 1.24 7.04 14.07
CA GLY A 50 1.58 6.44 12.78
C GLY A 50 0.37 5.99 12.00
N VAL A 51 -0.62 5.35 12.64
CA VAL A 51 -1.83 4.90 11.94
C VAL A 51 -2.65 6.10 11.42
N PRO A 52 -2.97 7.13 12.22
CA PRO A 52 -3.65 8.31 11.69
C PRO A 52 -2.88 9.02 10.58
N LEU A 53 -1.55 9.11 10.69
CA LEU A 53 -0.72 9.73 9.65
C LEU A 53 -0.80 8.96 8.32
N ILE A 54 -0.72 7.63 8.38
CA ILE A 54 -0.85 6.77 7.20
C ILE A 54 -2.25 6.86 6.60
N LEU A 55 -3.30 6.85 7.42
CA LEU A 55 -4.67 7.03 6.93
C LEU A 55 -4.85 8.40 6.27
N GLY A 56 -4.28 9.45 6.86
CA GLY A 56 -4.26 10.79 6.27
C GLY A 56 -3.53 10.82 4.92
N LEU A 57 -2.36 10.17 4.83
CA LEU A 57 -1.60 10.02 3.59
C LEU A 57 -2.40 9.27 2.52
N LEU A 58 -3.04 8.16 2.88
CA LEU A 58 -3.89 7.40 1.95
C LEU A 58 -5.04 8.28 1.43
N VAL A 59 -5.70 9.06 2.29
CA VAL A 59 -6.77 9.97 1.86
C VAL A 59 -6.29 10.96 0.78
N THR A 60 -5.05 11.43 0.82
CA THR A 60 -4.53 12.34 -0.23
C THR A 60 -4.27 11.63 -1.55
N THR A 61 -3.88 10.35 -1.52
CA THR A 61 -3.69 9.55 -2.75
C THR A 61 -4.98 9.30 -3.53
N ALA A 62 -6.14 9.49 -2.90
CA ALA A 62 -7.45 9.23 -3.48
C ALA A 62 -7.96 10.37 -4.39
N GLU A 63 -7.34 11.55 -4.35
CA GLU A 63 -7.81 12.74 -5.09
C GLU A 63 -7.90 12.52 -6.62
N PRO A 64 -6.94 11.86 -7.31
CA PRO A 64 -7.01 11.66 -8.76
C PRO A 64 -8.24 10.87 -9.24
N VAL A 65 -8.79 10.01 -8.38
CA VAL A 65 -9.93 9.13 -8.70
C VAL A 65 -11.22 9.54 -7.99
N ARG A 66 -11.19 10.66 -7.24
CA ARG A 66 -12.33 11.13 -6.43
C ARG A 66 -13.60 11.31 -7.25
N ALA A 67 -13.50 11.84 -8.47
CA ALA A 67 -14.65 12.05 -9.36
C ALA A 67 -15.24 10.74 -9.92
N MET A 68 -14.51 9.62 -9.81
CA MET A 68 -14.90 8.33 -10.39
C MET A 68 -15.46 7.36 -9.35
N LEU A 69 -15.22 7.62 -8.08
CA LEU A 69 -15.55 6.74 -6.96
C LEU A 69 -16.57 7.43 -6.05
N PRO A 70 -17.84 6.99 -6.04
CA PRO A 70 -18.88 7.58 -5.19
C PRO A 70 -18.50 7.56 -3.70
N ILE A 71 -17.78 6.52 -3.26
CA ILE A 71 -17.29 6.39 -1.88
C ILE A 71 -16.31 7.52 -1.49
N LEU A 72 -15.63 8.15 -2.44
CA LEU A 72 -14.69 9.25 -2.16
C LEU A 72 -15.35 10.63 -2.12
N ALA A 73 -16.66 10.71 -2.41
CA ALA A 73 -17.38 11.98 -2.49
C ALA A 73 -17.47 12.69 -1.12
N SER A 74 -17.59 11.95 -0.03
CA SER A 74 -17.70 12.47 1.34
C SER A 74 -16.41 12.27 2.13
N ARG A 75 -16.19 13.11 3.17
CA ARG A 75 -15.04 12.96 4.07
C ARG A 75 -15.02 11.59 4.78
N GLY A 76 -16.18 11.14 5.27
CA GLY A 76 -16.30 9.83 5.92
C GLY A 76 -16.05 8.66 4.97
N GLY A 77 -16.49 8.78 3.71
CA GLY A 77 -16.26 7.75 2.70
C GLY A 77 -14.78 7.65 2.28
N ARG A 78 -14.04 8.77 2.23
CA ARG A 78 -12.58 8.73 2.03
C ARG A 78 -11.85 8.04 3.16
N LEU A 79 -12.25 8.32 4.40
CA LEU A 79 -11.66 7.66 5.56
C LEU A 79 -11.97 6.16 5.54
N CYS A 80 -13.22 5.78 5.26
CA CYS A 80 -13.62 4.39 5.10
C CYS A 80 -12.78 3.68 4.03
N TRP A 81 -12.61 4.31 2.86
CA TRP A 81 -11.75 3.79 1.80
C TRP A 81 -10.29 3.62 2.26
N ALA A 82 -9.72 4.62 2.94
CA ALA A 82 -8.34 4.54 3.43
C ALA A 82 -8.17 3.42 4.46
N VAL A 83 -9.14 3.25 5.36
CA VAL A 83 -9.16 2.14 6.34
C VAL A 83 -9.24 0.79 5.63
N MET A 84 -10.10 0.63 4.62
CA MET A 84 -10.19 -0.62 3.86
C MET A 84 -8.87 -0.95 3.15
N VAL A 85 -8.25 0.03 2.48
CA VAL A 85 -6.96 -0.16 1.80
C VAL A 85 -5.87 -0.50 2.80
N PHE A 86 -5.82 0.19 3.92
CA PHE A 86 -4.85 -0.07 4.99
C PHE A 86 -5.01 -1.50 5.51
N VAL A 87 -6.21 -1.88 5.95
CA VAL A 87 -6.47 -3.22 6.51
C VAL A 87 -6.15 -4.33 5.50
N LEU A 88 -6.69 -4.25 4.29
CA LEU A 88 -6.46 -5.27 3.26
C LEU A 88 -4.99 -5.35 2.84
N GLY A 89 -4.33 -4.20 2.69
CA GLY A 89 -2.91 -4.15 2.36
C GLY A 89 -2.03 -4.70 3.49
N THR A 90 -2.35 -4.40 4.76
CA THR A 90 -1.62 -4.96 5.91
C THR A 90 -1.82 -6.46 6.02
N LEU A 91 -3.02 -6.99 5.74
CA LEU A 91 -3.25 -8.43 5.67
C LEU A 91 -2.43 -9.08 4.54
N GLY A 92 -2.38 -8.48 3.35
CA GLY A 92 -1.57 -8.96 2.24
C GLY A 92 -0.07 -8.91 2.53
N ALA A 93 0.41 -7.85 3.20
CA ALA A 93 1.79 -7.76 3.67
C ALA A 93 2.09 -8.84 4.71
N GLY A 94 1.16 -9.10 5.64
CA GLY A 94 1.26 -10.19 6.62
C GLY A 94 1.39 -11.57 5.96
N ALA A 95 0.62 -11.84 4.91
CA ALA A 95 0.75 -13.07 4.14
C ALA A 95 2.14 -13.21 3.49
N GLY A 96 2.70 -12.12 2.95
CA GLY A 96 4.07 -12.11 2.42
C GLY A 96 5.13 -12.37 3.49
N VAL A 97 4.92 -11.85 4.70
CA VAL A 97 5.79 -12.12 5.86
C VAL A 97 5.75 -13.59 6.26
N VAL A 98 4.55 -14.20 6.33
CA VAL A 98 4.42 -15.64 6.61
C VAL A 98 5.16 -16.46 5.56
N PHE A 99 4.93 -16.19 4.28
CA PHE A 99 5.63 -16.87 3.18
C PHE A 99 7.15 -16.77 3.31
N TYR A 100 7.68 -15.59 3.66
CA TYR A 100 9.12 -15.40 3.88
C TYR A 100 9.66 -16.23 5.05
N PHE A 101 8.94 -16.28 6.17
CA PHE A 101 9.34 -17.08 7.34
C PHE A 101 9.20 -18.58 7.10
N GLU A 102 8.33 -19.02 6.19
CA GLU A 102 8.23 -20.41 5.73
C GLU A 102 9.34 -20.80 4.72
N GLY A 103 10.30 -19.91 4.48
CA GLY A 103 11.45 -20.15 3.60
C GLY A 103 11.23 -19.72 2.15
N GLY A 104 10.12 -19.03 1.87
CA GLY A 104 9.86 -18.41 0.58
C GLY A 104 10.81 -17.24 0.30
N ASP A 105 11.32 -17.17 -0.92
CA ASP A 105 12.21 -16.08 -1.33
C ASP A 105 11.41 -14.86 -1.82
N LEU A 106 11.63 -13.71 -1.17
CA LEU A 106 11.10 -12.40 -1.59
C LEU A 106 12.14 -11.57 -2.34
N GLY A 107 13.28 -12.16 -2.68
CA GLY A 107 14.41 -11.53 -3.34
C GLY A 107 15.25 -10.65 -2.40
N SER A 108 15.98 -9.72 -3.02
CA SER A 108 16.89 -8.80 -2.34
C SER A 108 16.17 -7.84 -1.37
N ALA A 109 16.93 -7.16 -0.52
CA ALA A 109 16.40 -6.15 0.39
C ALA A 109 15.65 -5.03 -0.37
N GLY A 110 16.17 -4.60 -1.52
CA GLY A 110 15.52 -3.61 -2.39
C GLY A 110 14.17 -4.09 -2.91
N THR A 111 14.08 -5.36 -3.34
CA THR A 111 12.83 -5.99 -3.77
C THR A 111 11.80 -5.99 -2.65
N ARG A 112 12.19 -6.33 -1.43
CA ARG A 112 11.30 -6.36 -0.26
C ARG A 112 10.75 -4.98 0.07
N ILE A 113 11.57 -3.92 -0.06
CA ILE A 113 11.11 -2.53 0.10
C ILE A 113 10.06 -2.20 -0.96
N VAL A 114 10.34 -2.48 -2.23
CA VAL A 114 9.40 -2.26 -3.35
C VAL A 114 8.08 -3.04 -3.17
N LEU A 115 8.16 -4.27 -2.66
CA LEU A 115 7.01 -5.13 -2.39
C LEU A 115 6.16 -4.63 -1.22
N ALA A 116 6.70 -3.85 -0.29
CA ALA A 116 5.97 -3.39 0.89
C ALA A 116 4.71 -2.59 0.53
N GLY A 117 4.74 -1.77 -0.53
CA GLY A 117 3.59 -1.01 -0.99
C GLY A 117 2.62 -1.78 -1.90
N ALA A 118 3.04 -2.92 -2.47
CA ALA A 118 2.27 -3.64 -3.48
C ALA A 118 0.90 -4.16 -2.97
N PRO A 119 0.79 -4.79 -1.79
CA PRO A 119 -0.50 -5.23 -1.24
C PRO A 119 -1.53 -4.10 -1.12
N TYR A 120 -1.09 -2.90 -0.74
CA TYR A 120 -1.95 -1.73 -0.59
C TYR A 120 -2.44 -1.21 -1.95
N ALA A 121 -1.57 -1.21 -2.96
CA ALA A 121 -1.95 -0.83 -4.31
C ALA A 121 -2.93 -1.84 -4.92
N VAL A 122 -2.74 -3.15 -4.67
CA VAL A 122 -3.72 -4.18 -5.04
C VAL A 122 -5.05 -3.94 -4.34
N ALA A 123 -5.04 -3.68 -3.03
CA ALA A 123 -6.25 -3.37 -2.28
C ALA A 123 -6.99 -2.14 -2.85
N ALA A 124 -6.26 -1.07 -3.16
CA ALA A 124 -6.81 0.12 -3.81
C ALA A 124 -7.42 -0.21 -5.18
N ALA A 125 -6.73 -1.01 -6.00
CA ALA A 125 -7.22 -1.43 -7.32
C ALA A 125 -8.53 -2.22 -7.24
N LEU A 126 -8.69 -3.09 -6.25
CA LEU A 126 -9.92 -3.84 -6.02
C LEU A 126 -11.12 -2.93 -5.74
N LEU A 127 -10.88 -1.77 -5.13
CA LEU A 127 -11.92 -0.79 -4.81
C LEU A 127 -12.27 0.11 -6.01
N VAL A 128 -11.47 0.12 -7.08
CA VAL A 128 -11.80 0.87 -8.31
C VAL A 128 -12.89 0.13 -9.10
N PRO A 129 -13.89 0.84 -9.68
CA PRO A 129 -14.96 0.21 -10.43
C PRO A 129 -14.44 -0.29 -11.79
N GLY A 130 -14.79 -1.52 -12.15
CA GLY A 130 -14.48 -2.12 -13.46
C GLY A 130 -13.38 -3.18 -13.44
N TRP A 131 -13.73 -4.40 -13.84
CA TRP A 131 -12.87 -5.59 -13.76
C TRP A 131 -11.59 -5.51 -14.61
N ARG A 132 -11.63 -4.83 -15.76
CA ARG A 132 -10.45 -4.65 -16.64
C ARG A 132 -9.36 -3.79 -15.99
N VAL A 133 -9.77 -2.84 -15.16
CA VAL A 133 -8.86 -1.96 -14.41
C VAL A 133 -8.17 -2.75 -13.31
N ARG A 134 -8.90 -3.64 -12.62
CA ARG A 134 -8.34 -4.56 -11.62
C ARG A 134 -7.25 -5.45 -12.23
N LEU A 135 -7.51 -6.06 -13.38
CA LEU A 135 -6.54 -6.92 -14.06
C LEU A 135 -5.33 -6.14 -14.59
N GLY A 136 -5.54 -4.95 -15.17
CA GLY A 136 -4.44 -4.10 -15.64
C GLY A 136 -3.55 -3.60 -14.50
N ALA A 137 -4.15 -3.23 -13.36
CA ALA A 137 -3.42 -2.83 -12.16
C ALA A 137 -2.58 -3.97 -11.58
N VAL A 138 -3.16 -5.17 -11.50
CA VAL A 138 -2.44 -6.38 -11.07
C VAL A 138 -1.30 -6.70 -12.03
N ALA A 139 -1.52 -6.57 -13.33
CA ALA A 139 -0.48 -6.81 -14.33
C ALA A 139 0.68 -5.78 -14.25
N VAL A 140 0.37 -4.50 -14.05
CA VAL A 140 1.39 -3.45 -13.87
C VAL A 140 2.17 -3.64 -12.57
N LEU A 141 1.48 -4.01 -11.48
CA LEU A 141 2.14 -4.35 -10.22
C LEU A 141 3.04 -5.57 -10.37
N ALA A 142 2.55 -6.63 -11.02
CA ALA A 142 3.36 -7.82 -11.32
C ALA A 142 4.59 -7.48 -12.17
N ALA A 143 4.44 -6.66 -13.20
CA ALA A 143 5.56 -6.21 -14.04
C ALA A 143 6.55 -5.34 -13.25
N GLY A 144 6.07 -4.42 -12.42
CA GLY A 144 6.90 -3.57 -11.57
C GLY A 144 7.67 -4.37 -10.51
N THR A 145 7.05 -5.40 -9.93
CA THR A 145 7.72 -6.31 -9.00
C THR A 145 8.78 -7.16 -9.70
N VAL A 146 8.49 -7.69 -10.90
CA VAL A 146 9.46 -8.45 -11.69
C VAL A 146 10.65 -7.57 -12.09
N TYR A 147 10.39 -6.33 -12.51
CA TYR A 147 11.47 -5.39 -12.82
C TYR A 147 12.32 -5.06 -11.59
N GLY A 148 11.71 -4.82 -10.42
CA GLY A 148 12.43 -4.59 -9.17
C GLY A 148 13.31 -5.76 -8.74
N VAL A 149 12.85 -7.00 -8.94
CA VAL A 149 13.62 -8.23 -8.72
C VAL A 149 14.85 -8.29 -9.64
N LEU A 150 14.67 -7.96 -10.92
CA LEU A 150 15.73 -8.10 -11.93
C LEU A 150 16.72 -6.93 -11.95
N ALA A 151 16.31 -5.73 -11.52
CA ALA A 151 17.13 -4.52 -11.56
C ALA A 151 17.95 -4.30 -10.28
N ALA A 152 17.65 -5.01 -9.19
CA ALA A 152 18.42 -4.93 -7.96
C ALA A 152 19.71 -5.77 -8.07
N PRO A 153 20.90 -5.21 -7.82
CA PRO A 153 22.13 -5.99 -7.75
C PRO A 153 22.03 -7.04 -6.63
N ALA A 154 22.56 -8.24 -6.91
CA ALA A 154 22.61 -9.38 -6.00
C ALA A 154 23.52 -9.13 -4.79
#